data_AF-A0A418YUI1-F1
#
_entry.id   AF-A0A418YUI1-F1
#
_cell.length_a   1.000
_cell.length_b   1.000
_cell.length_c   1.000
_cell.angle_alpha   90.00
_cell.angle_beta   90.00
_cell.angle_gamma   90.00
#
_symmetry.space_group_name_H-M   'P 1'
#
loop_
_entity.id
_entity.type
_entity.pdbx_description
1 polymer ?
#
loop_
_entity_poly.entity_id
_entity_poly.type
_entity_poly.pdbx_seq_one_letter_code
_entity_poly.pdbx_strand_id
1 'polypeptide(L)'
;MTAHIPPESIVPSQEAADLIVALQRCLSNVHARQEDAAILDGDGGGQLATLARYIEARRARATLLGQNLFSDPAWDMLLLLYQAGLEGRALTLEQLSEKSRLSMSVIVGQVGVLERRGLLDEHQTSPNSRRRRAICLSPLAVDAMSSWFSLAFVADA
;
A
#
# COMPACT_ATOMS: atom_id res chain seq x y z
N MET A 1 14.75 -43.86 -30.88
CA MET A 1 14.64 -43.04 -29.66
C MET A 1 14.17 -41.64 -30.06
N THR A 2 12.85 -41.43 -30.11
CA THR A 2 12.26 -40.12 -30.36
C THR A 2 11.73 -39.59 -29.03
N ALA A 3 12.30 -38.48 -28.55
CA ALA A 3 11.86 -37.82 -27.33
C ALA A 3 10.49 -37.17 -27.58
N HIS A 4 9.49 -37.57 -26.80
CA HIS A 4 8.17 -36.95 -26.80
C HIS A 4 8.25 -35.65 -25.99
N ILE A 5 8.39 -34.51 -26.67
CA ILE A 5 8.27 -33.19 -26.04
C ILE A 5 6.76 -32.93 -25.87
N PRO A 6 6.24 -32.73 -24.63
CA PRO A 6 4.84 -32.38 -24.45
C PRO A 6 4.59 -30.97 -25.00
N PRO A 7 3.41 -30.71 -25.59
CA PRO A 7 3.13 -29.39 -26.16
C PRO A 7 3.08 -28.35 -25.03
N GLU A 8 3.88 -27.29 -25.16
CA GLU A 8 3.76 -26.11 -24.31
C GLU A 8 2.33 -25.55 -24.47
N SER A 9 1.58 -25.49 -23.36
CA SER A 9 0.25 -24.86 -23.36
C SER A 9 0.42 -23.35 -23.50
N ILE A 10 0.39 -22.86 -24.74
CA ILE A 10 0.34 -21.44 -25.03
C ILE A 10 -1.09 -20.99 -24.75
N VAL A 11 -1.37 -20.58 -23.51
CA VAL A 11 -2.62 -19.87 -23.21
C VAL A 11 -2.68 -18.66 -24.14
N PRO A 12 -3.72 -18.51 -24.98
CA PRO A 12 -3.81 -17.35 -25.86
C PRO A 12 -3.82 -16.07 -25.02
N SER A 13 -3.05 -15.07 -25.44
CA SER A 13 -2.77 -13.85 -24.66
C SER A 13 -4.03 -13.14 -24.13
N GLN A 14 -5.17 -13.29 -24.80
CA GLN A 14 -6.43 -12.70 -24.36
C GLN A 14 -7.05 -13.45 -23.18
N GLU A 15 -7.02 -14.79 -23.18
CA GLU A 15 -7.51 -15.59 -22.05
C GLU A 15 -6.67 -15.35 -20.79
N ALA A 16 -5.35 -15.18 -20.94
CA ALA A 16 -4.48 -14.81 -19.83
C ALA A 16 -4.82 -13.41 -19.27
N ALA A 17 -5.09 -12.44 -20.15
CA ALA A 17 -5.52 -11.10 -19.73
C ALA A 17 -6.88 -11.14 -19.01
N ASP A 18 -7.83 -11.93 -19.52
CA ASP A 18 -9.16 -12.07 -18.94
C ASP A 18 -9.10 -12.75 -17.57
N LEU A 19 -8.23 -13.77 -17.40
CA LEU A 19 -7.95 -14.40 -16.11
C LEU A 19 -7.31 -13.44 -15.11
N ILE A 20 -6.37 -12.60 -15.54
CA ILE A 20 -5.76 -11.58 -14.68
C ILE A 20 -6.80 -10.57 -14.21
N VAL A 21 -7.67 -10.08 -15.11
CA VAL A 21 -8.75 -9.14 -14.75
C VAL A 21 -9.77 -9.80 -13.83
N ALA A 22 -10.10 -11.07 -14.06
CA ALA A 22 -11.01 -11.83 -13.20
C ALA A 22 -10.42 -12.07 -11.80
N LEU A 23 -9.13 -12.42 -11.70
CA LEU A 23 -8.40 -12.56 -10.45
C LEU A 23 -8.30 -11.23 -9.70
N GLN A 24 -7.98 -10.14 -10.40
CA GLN A 24 -7.96 -8.80 -9.83
C GLN A 24 -9.32 -8.41 -9.25
N ARG A 25 -10.41 -8.62 -10.02
CA ARG A 25 -11.78 -8.39 -9.52
C ARG A 25 -12.15 -9.29 -8.35
N CYS A 26 -11.76 -10.55 -8.38
CA CYS A 26 -12.06 -11.49 -7.30
C CYS A 26 -11.34 -11.08 -6.02
N LEU A 27 -10.06 -10.75 -6.09
CA LEU A 27 -9.28 -10.24 -4.96
C LEU A 27 -9.85 -8.92 -4.44
N SER A 28 -10.13 -7.95 -5.33
CA SER A 28 -10.79 -6.70 -4.93
C SER A 28 -12.14 -6.95 -4.26
N ASN A 29 -12.95 -7.89 -4.75
CA ASN A 29 -14.26 -8.22 -4.18
C ASN A 29 -14.15 -8.98 -2.85
N VAL A 30 -13.18 -9.87 -2.68
CA VAL A 30 -12.92 -10.56 -1.41
C VAL A 30 -12.57 -9.53 -0.35
N HIS A 31 -11.69 -8.58 -0.67
CA HIS A 31 -11.30 -7.57 0.29
C HIS A 31 -12.38 -6.47 0.51
N ALA A 32 -13.15 -6.09 -0.52
CA ALA A 32 -14.30 -5.16 -0.37
C ALA A 32 -15.44 -5.77 0.47
N ARG A 33 -15.56 -7.10 0.54
CA ARG A 33 -16.46 -7.77 1.50
C ARG A 33 -15.95 -7.75 2.93
N GLN A 34 -14.65 -7.49 3.12
CA GLN A 34 -14.01 -7.29 4.42
C GLN A 34 -14.17 -5.84 4.91
N GLU A 35 -14.44 -4.89 4.00
CA GLU A 35 -14.67 -3.46 4.29
C GLU A 35 -15.91 -3.21 5.18
N ASP A 36 -16.94 -4.08 5.12
CA ASP A 36 -18.07 -4.02 6.05
C ASP A 36 -17.72 -4.51 7.47
N ALA A 37 -16.52 -5.06 7.68
CA ALA A 37 -16.12 -5.74 8.91
C ALA A 37 -14.89 -5.17 9.64
N ALA A 38 -14.31 -4.03 9.25
CA ALA A 38 -13.14 -3.52 9.95
C ALA A 38 -13.07 -1.99 10.06
N ILE A 39 -13.93 -1.41 10.92
CA ILE A 39 -13.36 -0.51 11.92
C ILE A 39 -12.36 -1.39 12.69
N LEU A 40 -11.08 -1.04 12.68
CA LEU A 40 -10.02 -1.82 13.33
C LEU A 40 -10.22 -1.80 14.86
N ASP A 41 -11.19 -2.57 15.34
CA ASP A 41 -11.57 -2.68 16.73
C ASP A 41 -10.60 -3.60 17.47
N GLY A 42 -9.88 -3.06 18.47
CA GLY A 42 -9.33 -3.85 19.57
C GLY A 42 -7.97 -3.44 20.14
N ASP A 43 -6.98 -3.08 19.30
CA ASP A 43 -5.59 -2.81 19.73
C ASP A 43 -4.90 -1.68 18.92
N GLY A 44 -5.70 -0.87 18.22
CA GLY A 44 -5.18 0.17 17.31
C GLY A 44 -4.25 1.19 18.00
N GLY A 45 -4.45 1.46 19.29
CA GLY A 45 -3.62 2.39 20.05
C GLY A 45 -2.18 1.92 20.25
N GLY A 46 -1.98 0.64 20.60
CA GLY A 46 -0.63 0.06 20.79
C GLY A 46 0.12 -0.09 19.46
N GLN A 47 -0.62 -0.50 18.42
CA GLN A 47 -0.11 -0.59 17.06
C GLN A 47 0.33 0.77 16.50
N LEU A 48 -0.50 1.81 16.64
CA LEU A 48 -0.18 3.18 16.20
C LEU A 48 1.07 3.73 16.89
N ALA A 49 1.19 3.56 18.20
CA ALA A 49 2.35 4.04 18.95
C ALA A 49 3.65 3.36 18.48
N THR A 50 3.60 2.05 18.24
CA THR A 50 4.75 1.27 17.76
C THR A 50 5.14 1.68 16.34
N LEU A 51 4.16 1.83 15.45
CA LEU A 51 4.38 2.29 14.08
C LEU A 51 4.98 3.70 14.05
N ALA A 52 4.44 4.63 14.84
CA ALA A 52 4.96 5.99 14.94
C ALA A 52 6.43 6.01 15.41
N ARG A 53 6.76 5.20 16.42
CA ARG A 53 8.15 5.05 16.91
C ARG A 53 9.08 4.49 15.83
N TYR A 54 8.63 3.53 15.02
CA TYR A 54 9.41 3.00 13.91
C TYR A 54 9.68 4.07 12.84
N ILE A 55 8.67 4.85 12.45
CA ILE A 55 8.80 5.95 11.48
C ILE A 55 9.81 6.99 11.99
N GLU A 56 9.72 7.39 13.26
CA GLU A 56 10.66 8.35 13.85
C GLU A 56 12.08 7.81 13.95
N ALA A 57 12.26 6.53 14.33
CA ALA A 57 13.57 5.89 14.32
C ALA A 57 14.21 5.92 12.92
N ARG A 58 13.41 5.72 11.87
CA ARG A 58 13.90 5.83 10.49
C ARG A 58 14.31 7.25 10.12
N ARG A 59 13.54 8.26 10.51
CA ARG A 59 13.85 9.67 10.30
C ARG A 59 15.13 10.09 11.03
N ALA A 60 15.32 9.62 12.26
CA ALA A 60 16.52 9.90 13.04
C ALA A 60 17.81 9.44 12.33
N ARG A 61 17.79 8.29 11.64
CA ARG A 61 18.93 7.83 10.82
C ARG A 61 19.31 8.86 9.76
N ALA A 62 18.32 9.42 9.04
CA ALA A 62 18.55 10.42 8.00
C ALA A 62 19.06 11.75 8.59
N THR A 63 18.58 12.16 9.77
CA THR A 63 19.07 13.36 10.45
C THR A 63 20.53 13.22 10.90
N LEU A 64 20.91 12.07 11.43
CA LEU A 64 22.24 11.84 12.01
C LEU A 64 23.31 11.50 10.95
N LEU A 65 22.95 10.74 9.92
CA LEU A 65 23.90 10.17 8.95
C LEU A 65 23.82 10.82 7.56
N GLY A 66 22.96 11.82 7.40
CA GLY A 66 22.78 12.54 6.14
C GLY A 66 21.45 12.23 5.46
N GLN A 67 20.83 13.27 4.92
CA GLN A 67 19.59 13.16 4.17
C GLN A 67 19.85 12.40 2.87
N ASN A 68 18.91 11.53 2.48
CA ASN A 68 18.90 10.70 1.27
C ASN A 68 19.75 9.41 1.29
N LEU A 69 20.49 9.10 2.36
CA LEU A 69 21.27 7.85 2.41
C LEU A 69 20.39 6.59 2.54
N PHE A 70 19.19 6.74 3.15
CA PHE A 70 18.28 5.62 3.45
C PHE A 70 16.88 5.81 2.87
N SER A 71 16.79 6.50 1.72
CA SER A 71 15.50 6.80 1.09
C SER A 71 14.91 5.57 0.40
N ASP A 72 13.73 5.17 0.85
CA ASP A 72 12.84 4.27 0.13
C ASP A 72 11.46 4.94 0.02
N PRO A 73 11.26 5.78 -1.02
CA PRO A 73 10.05 6.58 -1.15
C PRO A 73 8.76 5.75 -1.21
N ALA A 74 8.80 4.58 -1.82
CA ALA A 74 7.64 3.70 -1.92
C ALA A 74 7.26 3.17 -0.53
N TRP A 75 8.27 2.70 0.22
CA TRP A 75 8.07 2.19 1.57
C TRP A 75 7.62 3.29 2.55
N ASP A 76 8.17 4.50 2.42
CA ASP A 76 7.76 5.65 3.23
C ASP A 76 6.28 6.02 3.00
N MET A 77 5.81 5.97 1.75
CA MET A 77 4.40 6.22 1.43
C MET A 77 3.48 5.14 2.00
N LEU A 78 3.87 3.86 1.88
CA LEU A 78 3.09 2.75 2.43
C LEU A 78 2.92 2.90 3.95
N LEU A 79 3.96 3.26 4.68
CA LEU A 79 3.88 3.48 6.13
C LEU A 79 3.01 4.68 6.50
N LEU A 80 3.12 5.80 5.77
CA LEU A 80 2.32 6.99 6.03
C LEU A 80 0.84 6.74 5.76
N LEU A 81 0.52 6.01 4.70
CA LEU A 81 -0.85 5.66 4.32
C LEU A 81 -1.41 4.58 5.24
N TYR A 82 -0.59 3.62 5.69
CA TYR A 82 -0.99 2.64 6.68
C TYR A 82 -1.33 3.31 8.01
N GLN A 83 -0.45 4.18 8.51
CA GLN A 83 -0.71 4.97 9.71
C GLN A 83 -1.99 5.81 9.58
N ALA A 84 -2.21 6.44 8.41
CA ALA A 84 -3.42 7.19 8.13
C ALA A 84 -4.68 6.30 8.18
N GLY A 85 -4.63 5.11 7.60
CA GLY A 85 -5.72 4.13 7.64
C GLY A 85 -6.04 3.66 9.06
N LEU A 86 -5.03 3.38 9.88
CA LEU A 86 -5.20 3.07 11.30
C LEU A 86 -5.87 4.23 12.09
N GLU A 87 -5.67 5.47 11.65
CA GLU A 87 -6.30 6.68 12.20
C GLU A 87 -7.67 6.98 11.54
N GLY A 88 -8.19 6.10 10.66
CA GLY A 88 -9.47 6.28 9.98
C GLY A 88 -9.50 7.43 8.98
N ARG A 89 -8.33 7.82 8.43
CA ARG A 89 -8.21 8.95 7.48
C ARG A 89 -7.48 8.56 6.20
N ALA A 90 -7.82 9.25 5.12
CA ALA A 90 -7.05 9.24 3.88
C ALA A 90 -6.10 10.46 3.79
N LEU A 91 -5.16 10.43 2.85
CA LEU A 91 -4.20 11.52 2.62
C LEU A 91 -4.32 12.11 1.22
N THR A 92 -4.26 13.43 1.06
CA THR A 92 -4.07 14.02 -0.28
C THR A 92 -2.60 13.93 -0.72
N LEU A 93 -2.34 14.12 -2.02
CA LEU A 93 -0.98 14.20 -2.58
C LEU A 93 -0.13 15.27 -1.88
N GLU A 94 -0.72 16.43 -1.57
CA GLU A 94 -0.04 17.52 -0.87
C GLU A 94 0.34 17.12 0.56
N GLN A 95 -0.57 16.50 1.29
CA GLN A 95 -0.29 16.01 2.64
C GLN A 95 0.78 14.90 2.63
N LEU A 96 0.77 14.05 1.61
CA LEU A 96 1.78 13.00 1.42
C LEU A 96 3.15 13.59 1.11
N SER A 97 3.22 14.62 0.26
CA SER A 97 4.44 15.40 -0.03
C SER A 97 5.02 16.03 1.24
N GLU A 98 4.17 16.71 2.02
CA GLU A 98 4.58 17.35 3.28
C GLU A 98 5.12 16.33 4.29
N LYS A 99 4.39 15.24 4.52
CA LYS A 99 4.75 14.23 5.54
C LYS A 99 5.98 13.39 5.17
N SER A 100 6.16 13.10 3.88
CA SER A 100 7.34 12.36 3.39
C SER A 100 8.55 13.26 3.13
N ARG A 101 8.35 14.58 3.06
CA ARG A 101 9.37 15.58 2.66
C ARG A 101 9.92 15.35 1.26
N LEU A 102 9.14 14.71 0.39
CA LEU A 102 9.47 14.47 -1.01
C LEU A 102 8.81 15.53 -1.90
N SER A 103 9.46 15.86 -3.02
CA SER A 103 8.87 16.78 -4.00
C SER A 103 7.61 16.19 -4.64
N MET A 104 6.68 17.05 -5.06
CA MET A 104 5.44 16.61 -5.69
C MET A 104 5.66 15.70 -6.91
N SER A 105 6.71 15.95 -7.70
CA SER A 105 7.09 15.09 -8.83
C SER A 105 7.44 13.66 -8.38
N VAL A 106 8.20 13.53 -7.28
CA VAL A 106 8.53 12.22 -6.70
C VAL A 106 7.27 11.55 -6.16
N ILE A 107 6.39 12.29 -5.50
CA ILE A 107 5.10 11.76 -5.01
C ILE A 107 4.30 11.16 -6.16
N VAL A 108 4.03 11.95 -7.20
CA VAL A 108 3.22 11.50 -8.35
C VAL A 108 3.85 10.29 -9.03
N GLY A 109 5.18 10.28 -9.19
CA GLY A 109 5.90 9.16 -9.77
C GLY A 109 5.74 7.86 -8.97
N GLN A 110 5.88 7.93 -7.64
CA GLN A 110 5.76 6.78 -6.76
C GLN A 110 4.32 6.31 -6.58
N VAL A 111 3.36 7.23 -6.47
CA VAL A 111 1.93 6.91 -6.46
C VAL A 111 1.59 6.11 -7.71
N GLY A 112 2.00 6.55 -8.90
CA GLY A 112 1.78 5.79 -10.13
C GLY A 112 2.45 4.41 -10.13
N VAL A 113 3.62 4.25 -9.48
CA VAL A 113 4.26 2.92 -9.33
C VAL A 113 3.42 2.01 -8.43
N LEU A 114 2.94 2.52 -7.30
CA LEU A 114 2.16 1.77 -6.32
C LEU A 114 0.75 1.44 -6.83
N GLU A 115 0.10 2.37 -7.53
CA GLU A 115 -1.19 2.15 -8.22
C GLU A 115 -1.07 1.04 -9.28
N ARG A 116 -0.04 1.07 -10.13
CA ARG A 116 0.20 0.01 -11.12
C ARG A 116 0.44 -1.37 -10.49
N ARG A 117 0.84 -1.42 -9.22
CA ARG A 117 0.99 -2.65 -8.44
C ARG A 117 -0.28 -3.03 -7.67
N GLY A 118 -1.36 -2.27 -7.78
CA GLY A 118 -2.61 -2.49 -7.07
C GLY A 118 -2.49 -2.26 -5.56
N LEU A 119 -1.54 -1.43 -5.12
CA LEU A 119 -1.29 -1.18 -3.69
C LEU A 119 -2.01 0.08 -3.16
N LEU A 120 -2.51 0.93 -4.05
CA LEU A 120 -3.23 2.15 -3.71
C LEU A 120 -4.58 2.17 -4.41
N ASP A 121 -5.57 2.76 -3.74
CA ASP A 121 -6.88 3.06 -4.31
C ASP A 121 -7.16 4.58 -4.20
N GLU A 122 -7.89 5.11 -5.19
CA GLU A 122 -8.40 6.49 -5.14
C GLU A 122 -9.62 6.55 -4.19
N HIS A 123 -9.48 7.28 -3.09
CA HIS A 123 -10.59 7.51 -2.17
C HIS A 123 -11.47 8.66 -2.69
N GLN A 124 -12.65 8.32 -3.22
CA GLN A 124 -13.60 9.29 -3.74
C GLN A 124 -14.33 10.01 -2.59
N THR A 125 -13.74 11.08 -2.07
CA THR A 125 -14.32 11.84 -0.95
C THR A 125 -15.58 12.65 -1.32
N SER A 126 -15.91 12.83 -2.60
CA SER A 126 -17.18 13.44 -3.06
C SER A 126 -17.33 13.36 -4.60
N PRO A 127 -18.53 13.05 -5.15
CA PRO A 127 -18.79 13.04 -6.60
C PRO A 127 -18.45 14.35 -7.33
N ASN A 128 -18.43 15.48 -6.61
CA ASN A 128 -18.27 16.82 -7.21
C ASN A 128 -16.88 17.45 -6.97
N SER A 129 -15.95 16.79 -6.29
CA SER A 129 -14.63 17.37 -6.00
C SER A 129 -13.54 16.73 -6.84
N ARG A 130 -13.38 17.19 -8.08
CA ARG A 130 -12.19 16.94 -8.92
C ARG A 130 -10.86 17.36 -8.26
N ARG A 131 -10.90 18.07 -7.13
CA ARG A 131 -9.77 18.82 -6.57
C ARG A 131 -9.14 18.22 -5.31
N ARG A 132 -9.65 17.12 -4.75
CA ARG A 132 -9.01 16.45 -3.61
C ARG A 132 -9.14 14.94 -3.72
N ARG A 133 -8.35 14.35 -4.61
CA ARG A 133 -8.14 12.90 -4.60
C ARG A 133 -7.38 12.57 -3.34
N ALA A 134 -8.11 12.01 -2.38
CA ALA A 134 -7.50 11.39 -1.24
C ALA A 134 -7.04 10.00 -1.66
N ILE A 135 -5.90 9.57 -1.12
CA ILE A 135 -5.22 8.33 -1.44
C ILE A 135 -5.27 7.48 -0.18
N CYS A 136 -5.60 6.20 -0.36
CA CYS A 136 -5.52 5.19 0.67
C CYS A 136 -4.78 3.96 0.12
N LEU A 137 -4.38 3.08 1.05
CA LEU A 137 -3.95 1.75 0.66
C LEU A 137 -5.15 1.01 0.06
N SER A 138 -4.87 0.18 -0.96
CA SER A 138 -5.86 -0.80 -1.37
C SER A 138 -6.06 -1.83 -0.25
N PRO A 139 -7.19 -2.55 -0.23
CA PRO A 139 -7.40 -3.56 0.79
C PRO A 139 -6.31 -4.65 0.81
N LEU A 140 -5.79 -5.05 -0.36
CA LEU A 140 -4.64 -5.96 -0.47
C LEU A 140 -3.41 -5.41 0.26
N ALA A 141 -3.13 -4.11 0.10
CA ALA A 141 -2.01 -3.47 0.75
C ALA A 141 -2.24 -3.32 2.26
N VAL A 142 -3.48 -3.09 2.72
CA VAL A 142 -3.81 -3.09 4.15
C VAL A 142 -3.49 -4.44 4.79
N ASP A 143 -3.90 -5.55 4.17
CA ASP A 143 -3.62 -6.91 4.66
C ASP A 143 -2.12 -7.20 4.68
N ALA A 144 -1.39 -6.82 3.62
CA ALA A 144 0.05 -6.98 3.53
C ALA A 144 0.79 -6.17 4.60
N MET A 145 0.41 -4.92 4.82
CA MET A 145 1.00 -4.05 5.84
C MET A 145 0.70 -4.54 7.25
N SER A 146 -0.50 -5.07 7.48
CA SER A 146 -0.87 -5.67 8.78
C SER A 146 -0.09 -6.94 9.05
N SER A 147 0.08 -7.80 8.04
CA SER A 147 0.92 -9.00 8.13
C SER A 147 2.39 -8.64 8.41
N TRP A 148 2.93 -7.65 7.68
CA TRP A 148 4.28 -7.14 7.93
C TRP A 148 4.43 -6.61 9.36
N PHE A 149 3.48 -5.80 9.84
CA PHE A 149 3.53 -5.23 11.18
C PHE A 149 3.56 -6.33 12.24
N SER A 150 2.68 -7.33 12.11
CA SER A 150 2.66 -8.49 13.02
C SER A 150 3.99 -9.24 13.02
N LEU A 151 4.56 -9.52 11.85
CA LEU A 151 5.87 -10.18 11.74
C LEU A 151 7.03 -9.34 12.31
N ALA A 152 6.96 -8.02 12.16
CA ALA A 152 8.06 -7.12 12.53
C ALA A 152 8.06 -6.75 14.02
N PHE A 153 6.88 -6.70 14.66
CA PHE A 153 6.73 -6.13 16.00
C PHE A 153 5.92 -6.97 16.98
N VAL A 154 5.14 -7.94 16.50
CA VAL A 154 4.29 -8.80 17.34
C VAL A 154 4.88 -10.21 17.47
N ALA A 155 5.93 -10.55 16.72
CA ALA A 155 6.57 -11.85 16.78
C ALA A 155 7.01 -12.24 18.22
N ASP A 156 6.43 -13.35 18.65
CA ASP A 156 6.44 -14.07 19.94
C ASP A 156 7.50 -13.72 20.99
N ALA A 157 7.00 -13.46 22.20
CA ALA A 157 7.67 -13.69 23.48
C ALA A 157 7.73 -15.20 23.80
#